data_AF-A0A244EKL2-F1
#
_entry.id   AF-A0A244EKL2-F1
#
_cell.length_a   1.000
_cell.length_b   1.000
_cell.length_c   1.000
_cell.angle_alpha   90.00
_cell.angle_beta   90.00
_cell.angle_gamma   90.00
#
_symmetry.space_group_name_H-M   'P 1'
#
loop_
_entity.id
_entity.type
_entity.pdbx_description
1 polymer ?
#
loop_
_entity_poly.entity_id
_entity_poly.type
_entity_poly.pdbx_seq_one_letter_code
_entity_poly.pdbx_strand_id
1 'polypeptide(L)'
;MILILIVGMLAFSSGYLVSLEDRLQRDKRFYPFDVFNNFKASPKARKKWAYVGMFIFVLAGVSYLLEPEVVYSSGDQVKGVGGLILLWSFMFYGYCRELEFKKRGASPPTLQCLDYVEEGEWYSLAFKGFLATCKILAVFAFMYLIKRI
;
A
#
# COMPACT_ATOMS: atom_id res chain seq x y z
N MET A 1 -0.37 -6.00 -20.57
CA MET A 1 -0.61 -6.20 -19.13
C MET A 1 -0.07 -5.08 -18.23
N ILE A 2 1.22 -4.71 -18.32
CA ILE A 2 1.87 -3.75 -17.41
C ILE A 2 1.20 -2.36 -17.38
N LEU A 3 0.87 -1.78 -18.54
CA LEU A 3 0.18 -0.48 -18.61
C LEU A 3 -1.20 -0.51 -17.93
N ILE A 4 -1.96 -1.58 -18.11
CA ILE A 4 -3.28 -1.78 -17.48
C ILE A 4 -3.14 -1.90 -15.97
N LEU A 5 -2.11 -2.62 -15.48
CA LEU A 5 -1.78 -2.72 -14.07
C LEU A 5 -1.42 -1.37 -13.45
N ILE A 6 -0.63 -0.54 -14.15
CA ILE A 6 -0.28 0.81 -13.70
C ILE A 6 -1.54 1.68 -13.61
N VAL A 7 -2.41 1.62 -14.62
CA VAL A 7 -3.69 2.36 -14.61
C VAL A 7 -4.58 1.89 -13.45
N GLY A 8 -4.68 0.58 -13.22
CA GLY A 8 -5.39 0.00 -12.08
C GLY A 8 -4.83 0.49 -10.74
N MET A 9 -3.50 0.55 -10.62
CA MET A 9 -2.81 1.06 -9.43
C MET A 9 -3.09 2.53 -9.17
N LEU A 10 -3.01 3.37 -10.20
CA LEU A 10 -3.30 4.80 -10.09
C LEU A 10 -4.78 5.04 -9.74
N ALA A 11 -5.70 4.30 -10.37
CA ALA A 11 -7.12 4.39 -10.07
C ALA A 11 -7.40 3.99 -8.61
N PHE A 12 -6.81 2.90 -8.14
CA PHE A 12 -6.91 2.43 -6.76
C PHE A 12 -6.34 3.44 -5.76
N SER A 13 -5.07 3.82 -5.93
CA SER A 13 -4.35 4.70 -5.01
C SER A 13 -5.02 6.07 -4.88
N SER A 14 -5.55 6.61 -5.98
CA SER A 14 -6.20 7.93 -6.00
C SER A 14 -7.39 8.09 -5.04
N GLY A 15 -8.08 6.99 -4.72
CA GLY A 15 -9.17 6.98 -3.73
C GLY A 15 -8.78 6.33 -2.41
N TYR A 16 -7.89 5.34 -2.45
CA TYR A 16 -7.49 4.60 -1.25
C TYR A 16 -6.60 5.42 -0.32
N LEU A 17 -5.67 6.21 -0.87
CA LEU A 17 -4.80 7.08 -0.07
C LEU A 17 -5.60 8.13 0.70
N VAL A 18 -6.60 8.75 0.06
CA VAL A 18 -7.51 9.71 0.70
C VAL A 18 -8.29 9.03 1.83
N SER A 19 -8.72 7.79 1.62
CA SER A 19 -9.46 7.02 2.62
C SER A 19 -8.59 6.67 3.83
N LEU A 20 -7.33 6.31 3.59
CA LEU A 20 -6.35 6.04 4.65
C LEU A 20 -6.04 7.30 5.45
N GLU A 21 -5.83 8.44 4.79
CA GLU A 21 -5.55 9.71 5.46
C GLU A 21 -6.75 10.19 6.28
N ASP A 22 -7.96 10.19 5.71
CA ASP A 22 -9.17 10.60 6.44
C ASP A 22 -9.40 9.71 7.68
N ARG A 23 -9.19 8.40 7.56
CA ARG A 23 -9.33 7.50 8.70
C ARG A 23 -8.21 7.69 9.71
N LEU A 24 -6.98 7.91 9.27
CA LEU A 24 -5.85 8.18 10.15
C LEU A 24 -6.08 9.47 10.94
N GLN A 25 -6.61 10.53 10.32
CA GLN A 25 -6.98 11.78 11.01
C GLN A 25 -8.11 11.58 12.03
N ARG A 26 -9.11 10.75 11.70
CA ARG A 26 -10.27 10.50 12.56
C ARG A 26 -9.96 9.55 13.73
N ASP A 27 -9.34 8.41 13.43
CA ASP A 27 -9.14 7.29 14.37
C ASP A 27 -7.74 7.31 15.01
N LYS A 28 -6.83 8.19 14.54
CA LYS A 28 -5.44 8.33 15.01
C LYS A 28 -4.62 7.04 14.91
N ARG A 29 -5.01 6.16 14.00
CA ARG A 29 -4.40 4.83 13.79
C ARG A 29 -4.31 4.49 12.31
N PHE A 30 -3.22 3.85 11.92
CA PHE A 30 -2.99 3.45 10.55
C PHE A 30 -3.49 2.02 10.31
N TYR A 31 -4.51 1.88 9.47
CA TYR A 31 -5.15 0.59 9.15
C TYR A 31 -5.03 0.24 7.65
N PRO A 32 -3.82 -0.06 7.14
CA PRO A 32 -3.56 -0.20 5.70
C PRO A 32 -4.25 -1.39 5.02
N PHE A 33 -4.73 -2.38 5.79
CA PHE A 33 -5.35 -3.60 5.27
C PHE A 33 -6.87 -3.64 5.42
N ASP A 34 -7.46 -2.69 6.14
CA ASP A 34 -8.90 -2.68 6.43
C ASP A 34 -9.66 -1.86 5.38
N VAL A 35 -9.61 -2.39 4.14
CA VAL A 35 -10.02 -1.68 2.91
C VAL A 35 -11.46 -1.18 2.98
N PHE A 36 -12.39 -2.02 3.46
CA PHE A 36 -13.81 -1.68 3.52
C PHE A 36 -14.09 -0.55 4.51
N ASN A 37 -13.54 -0.61 5.71
CA ASN A 37 -13.75 0.43 6.71
C ASN A 37 -13.03 1.73 6.32
N ASN A 38 -11.88 1.64 5.63
CA ASN A 38 -11.20 2.81 5.06
C ASN A 38 -12.11 3.52 4.05
N PHE A 39 -12.68 2.81 3.08
CA PHE A 39 -13.60 3.43 2.12
C PHE A 39 -14.89 3.92 2.77
N LYS A 40 -15.38 3.28 3.82
CA LYS A 40 -16.56 3.76 4.56
C LYS A 40 -16.25 5.07 5.31
N ALA A 41 -15.02 5.22 5.81
CA ALA A 41 -14.62 6.37 6.61
C ALA A 41 -14.55 7.69 5.83
N SER A 42 -14.23 7.66 4.53
CA SER A 42 -14.06 8.85 3.73
C SER A 42 -15.24 9.12 2.80
N PRO A 43 -15.99 10.22 2.96
CA PRO A 43 -16.95 10.68 1.96
C PRO A 43 -16.27 11.35 0.76
N LYS A 44 -15.02 11.82 0.92
CA LYS A 44 -14.24 12.54 -0.10
C LYS A 44 -13.51 11.61 -1.07
N ALA A 45 -13.30 10.36 -0.69
CA ALA A 45 -12.61 9.40 -1.52
C ALA A 45 -13.35 9.14 -2.83
N ARG A 46 -12.60 9.05 -3.93
CA ARG A 46 -13.10 8.65 -5.26
C ARG A 46 -13.37 7.14 -5.30
N LYS A 47 -14.31 6.65 -4.48
CA LYS A 47 -14.59 5.22 -4.27
C LYS A 47 -14.85 4.46 -5.57
N LYS A 48 -15.60 5.08 -6.50
CA LYS A 48 -15.88 4.50 -7.83
C LYS A 48 -14.57 4.17 -8.57
N TRP A 49 -13.65 5.11 -8.65
CA TRP A 49 -12.34 4.89 -9.28
C TRP A 49 -11.49 3.89 -8.52
N ALA A 50 -11.57 3.89 -7.18
CA ALA A 50 -10.85 2.92 -6.37
C ALA A 50 -11.37 1.49 -6.60
N TYR A 51 -12.68 1.29 -6.71
CA TYR A 51 -13.28 -0.01 -7.06
C TYR A 51 -12.94 -0.45 -8.48
N VAL A 52 -12.92 0.47 -9.44
CA VAL A 52 -12.43 0.19 -10.81
C VAL A 52 -10.98 -0.29 -10.76
N GLY A 53 -10.12 0.39 -9.99
CA GLY A 53 -8.74 -0.02 -9.77
C GLY A 53 -8.63 -1.42 -9.15
N MET A 54 -9.42 -1.71 -8.10
CA MET A 54 -9.47 -3.05 -7.50
C MET A 54 -9.90 -4.12 -8.51
N PHE A 55 -10.93 -3.82 -9.32
CA PHE A 55 -11.41 -4.75 -10.34
C PHE A 55 -10.33 -5.03 -11.39
N ILE A 56 -9.60 -4.00 -11.85
CA ILE A 56 -8.47 -4.16 -12.77
C ILE A 56 -7.38 -5.05 -12.15
N PHE A 57 -7.07 -4.87 -10.87
CA PHE A 57 -6.09 -5.73 -10.18
C PHE A 57 -6.55 -7.18 -10.08
N VAL A 58 -7.82 -7.43 -9.76
CA VAL A 58 -8.38 -8.78 -9.72
C VAL A 58 -8.29 -9.43 -11.09
N LEU A 59 -8.71 -8.73 -12.14
CA LEU A 59 -8.62 -9.24 -13.52
C LEU A 59 -7.18 -9.53 -13.92
N ALA A 60 -6.24 -8.63 -13.62
CA ALA A 60 -4.84 -8.86 -13.93
C ALA A 60 -4.25 -10.05 -13.16
N GLY A 61 -4.69 -10.27 -11.92
CA GLY A 61 -4.33 -11.45 -11.14
C GLY A 61 -4.85 -12.74 -11.75
N VAL A 62 -6.09 -12.76 -12.24
CA VAL A 62 -6.66 -13.89 -12.98
C VAL A 62 -5.90 -14.11 -14.29
N SER A 63 -5.65 -13.05 -15.07
CA SER A 63 -4.87 -13.16 -16.30
C SER A 63 -3.46 -13.68 -16.06
N TYR A 64 -2.80 -13.26 -14.98
CA TYR A 64 -1.48 -13.78 -14.61
C TYR A 64 -1.47 -15.30 -14.41
N LEU A 65 -2.53 -15.87 -13.81
CA LEU A 65 -2.63 -17.32 -13.61
C LEU A 65 -2.87 -18.09 -14.91
N LEU A 66 -3.53 -17.46 -15.89
CA LEU A 66 -3.87 -18.08 -17.18
C LEU A 66 -2.77 -17.93 -18.23
N GLU A 67 -1.93 -16.90 -18.14
CA GLU A 67 -0.85 -16.65 -19.09
C GLU A 67 0.32 -17.63 -18.91
N PRO A 68 1.01 -18.05 -19.98
CA PRO A 68 2.20 -18.87 -19.89
C PRO A 68 3.32 -18.20 -19.10
N GLU A 69 4.32 -18.97 -18.66
CA GLU A 69 5.46 -18.41 -17.96
C GLU A 69 6.26 -17.46 -18.87
N VAL A 70 6.45 -16.24 -18.39
CA VAL A 70 7.26 -15.23 -19.07
C VAL A 70 8.60 -15.16 -18.35
N VAL A 71 9.70 -15.27 -19.10
CA VAL A 71 11.04 -15.01 -18.58
C VAL A 71 11.23 -13.51 -18.45
N TYR A 72 11.38 -13.04 -17.21
CA TYR A 72 11.57 -11.62 -16.92
C TYR A 72 13.02 -11.18 -17.21
N SER A 73 13.16 -9.98 -17.79
CA SER A 73 14.48 -9.38 -17.99
C SER A 73 15.08 -8.87 -16.68
N SER A 74 16.40 -8.69 -16.63
CA SER A 74 17.08 -8.04 -15.49
C SER A 74 16.54 -6.62 -15.23
N GLY A 75 16.16 -5.90 -16.29
CA GLY A 75 15.52 -4.58 -16.17
C GLY A 75 14.16 -4.63 -15.46
N ASP A 76 13.42 -5.72 -15.58
CA ASP A 76 12.13 -5.88 -14.90
C ASP A 76 12.31 -6.26 -13.42
N GLN A 77 13.39 -6.97 -13.09
CA GLN A 77 13.76 -7.25 -11.70
C GLN A 77 14.06 -5.95 -10.93
N VAL A 78 14.81 -5.02 -11.53
CA VAL A 78 15.11 -3.70 -10.93
C VAL A 78 13.84 -2.89 -10.66
N LYS A 79 12.90 -2.88 -11.62
CA LYS A 79 11.60 -2.21 -11.43
C LYS A 79 10.80 -2.85 -10.29
N GLY A 80 10.84 -4.17 -10.17
CA GLY A 80 10.21 -4.90 -9.07
C GLY A 80 10.76 -4.49 -7.70
N VAL A 81 12.08 -4.40 -7.57
CA VAL A 81 12.74 -3.91 -6.34
C VAL A 81 12.36 -2.46 -6.04
N GLY A 82 12.33 -1.58 -7.05
CA GLY A 82 11.88 -0.20 -6.90
C GLY A 82 10.44 -0.11 -6.37
N GLY A 83 9.52 -0.92 -6.91
CA GLY A 83 8.15 -1.01 -6.42
C GLY A 83 8.05 -1.51 -4.98
N LEU A 84 8.90 -2.46 -4.60
CA LEU A 84 8.98 -2.97 -3.23
C LEU A 84 9.46 -1.90 -2.25
N ILE A 85 10.48 -1.12 -2.61
CA ILE A 85 10.97 -0.01 -1.79
C ILE A 85 9.87 1.05 -1.61
N LEU A 86 9.17 1.41 -2.68
CA LEU A 86 8.06 2.37 -2.61
C LEU A 86 6.93 1.88 -1.70
N LEU A 87 6.57 0.60 -1.80
CA LEU A 87 5.55 0.00 -0.94
C LEU A 87 5.96 0.02 0.53
N TRP A 88 7.22 -0.34 0.81
CA TRP A 88 7.75 -0.29 2.16
C TRP A 88 7.78 1.12 2.73
N SER A 89 8.28 2.09 1.96
CA SER A 89 8.32 3.50 2.36
C SER A 89 6.93 4.05 2.64
N PHE A 90 5.93 3.65 1.84
CA PHE A 90 4.53 4.02 2.08
C PHE A 90 4.01 3.47 3.41
N MET A 91 4.25 2.18 3.70
CA MET A 91 3.84 1.56 4.97
C MET A 91 4.56 2.19 6.16
N PHE A 92 5.87 2.40 6.04
CA PHE A 92 6.68 3.06 7.05
C PHE A 92 6.15 4.46 7.37
N TYR A 93 5.92 5.27 6.34
CA TYR A 93 5.36 6.62 6.49
C TYR A 93 4.01 6.63 7.23
N GLY A 94 3.10 5.72 6.87
CA GLY A 94 1.82 5.60 7.56
C GLY A 94 1.95 5.32 9.06
N TYR A 95 2.92 4.48 9.46
CA TYR A 95 3.21 4.22 10.87
C TYR A 95 3.89 5.39 11.57
N CYS A 96 4.77 6.14 10.89
CA CYS A 96 5.34 7.38 11.44
C CYS A 96 4.25 8.42 11.72
N ARG A 97 3.28 8.57 10.81
CA ARG A 97 2.13 9.46 11.01
C ARG A 97 1.26 9.01 12.19
N GLU A 98 1.00 7.71 12.34
CA GLU A 98 0.29 7.20 13.51
C GLU A 98 1.01 7.57 14.82
N LEU A 99 2.34 7.46 14.85
CA LEU A 99 3.14 7.84 16.02
C LEU A 99 3.04 9.35 16.29
N GLU A 100 3.15 10.18 15.26
CA GLU A 100 2.98 11.64 15.37
C GLU A 100 1.63 11.98 16.02
N PHE A 101 0.54 11.36 15.55
CA PHE A 101 -0.80 11.54 16.14
C PHE A 101 -0.87 11.10 17.60
N LYS A 102 -0.18 10.02 17.98
CA LYS A 102 -0.13 9.54 19.37
C LYS A 102 0.60 10.52 20.28
N LYS A 103 1.70 11.13 19.81
CA LYS A 103 2.50 12.08 20.60
C LYS A 103 1.84 13.46 20.72
N ARG A 104 1.27 13.99 19.63
CA ARG A 104 0.74 15.37 19.60
C ARG A 104 -0.77 15.51 19.69
N GLY A 105 -1.52 14.43 19.50
CA GLY A 105 -2.99 14.47 19.49
C GLY A 105 -3.60 15.12 18.25
N ALA A 106 -2.79 15.76 17.40
CA ALA A 106 -3.11 16.34 16.10
C ALA A 106 -1.89 16.22 15.18
N SER A 107 -2.12 16.14 13.86
CA SER A 107 -1.05 16.14 12.87
C SER A 107 -1.24 17.33 11.93
N PRO A 108 -0.24 18.22 11.80
CA PRO A 108 -0.27 19.24 10.78
C PRO A 108 -0.26 18.60 9.37
N PRO A 109 -0.75 19.32 8.33
CA PRO A 109 -0.73 18.86 6.94
C PRO A 109 0.70 18.81 6.34
N THR A 110 1.75 18.89 7.16
CA THR A 110 3.14 18.90 6.72
C THR A 110 3.74 17.49 6.69
N LEU A 111 4.68 17.27 5.76
CA LEU A 111 5.43 16.02 5.57
C LEU A 111 6.46 15.74 6.69
N GLN A 112 6.32 16.37 7.85
CA GLN A 112 7.33 16.43 8.93
C GLN A 112 7.20 15.31 9.97
N CYS A 113 6.49 14.21 9.68
CA CYS A 113 6.29 13.14 10.67
C CYS A 113 7.60 12.51 11.17
N LEU A 114 8.68 12.59 10.37
CA LEU A 114 10.00 12.05 10.72
C LEU A 114 10.69 12.84 11.83
N ASP A 115 10.39 14.14 11.98
CA ASP A 115 10.97 15.01 13.02
C ASP A 115 10.53 14.58 14.43
N TYR A 116 9.48 13.76 14.53
CA TYR A 116 8.91 13.28 15.78
C TYR A 116 9.30 11.84 16.13
N VAL A 117 10.06 11.18 15.25
CA VAL A 117 10.54 9.81 15.47
C VAL A 117 11.87 9.88 16.22
N GLU A 118 11.86 9.43 17.48
CA GLU A 118 13.08 9.33 18.28
C GLU A 118 13.95 8.16 17.79
N GLU A 119 15.27 8.21 18.02
CA GLU A 119 16.23 7.20 17.54
C GLU A 119 15.82 5.76 17.94
N GLY A 120 15.27 5.57 19.13
CA GLY A 120 14.80 4.26 19.61
C GLY A 120 13.53 3.74 18.94
N GLU A 121 12.75 4.61 18.28
CA GLU A 121 11.47 4.24 17.66
C GLU A 121 11.61 3.87 16.19
N TRP A 122 12.67 4.33 15.53
CA TRP A 122 12.96 4.08 14.10
C TRP A 122 12.91 2.60 13.76
N TYR A 123 13.61 1.76 14.54
CA TYR A 123 13.66 0.33 14.30
C TYR A 123 12.26 -0.32 14.39
N SER A 124 11.48 0.06 15.41
CA SER A 124 10.13 -0.47 15.61
C SER A 124 9.20 -0.10 14.45
N LEU A 125 9.26 1.15 13.98
CA LEU A 125 8.46 1.61 12.84
C LEU A 125 8.91 0.98 11.53
N ALA A 126 10.21 0.90 11.28
CA ALA A 126 10.80 0.25 10.11
C ALA A 126 10.39 -1.22 10.04
N PHE A 127 10.43 -1.93 11.17
CA PHE A 127 10.01 -3.31 11.29
C PHE A 127 8.49 -3.48 11.07
N LYS A 128 7.65 -2.58 11.60
CA LYS A 128 6.20 -2.59 11.32
C LYS A 128 5.91 -2.39 9.83
N GLY A 129 6.58 -1.43 9.19
CA GLY A 129 6.49 -1.19 7.75
C GLY A 129 6.93 -2.41 6.93
N PHE A 130 8.00 -3.06 7.37
CA PHE A 130 8.50 -4.31 6.78
C PHE A 130 7.49 -5.44 6.90
N LEU A 131 6.95 -5.72 8.09
CA LEU A 131 5.95 -6.76 8.29
C LEU A 131 4.67 -6.51 7.47
N ALA A 132 4.22 -5.25 7.38
CA ALA A 132 3.10 -4.88 6.53
C ALA A 132 3.39 -5.17 5.04
N THR A 133 4.60 -4.86 4.60
CA THR A 133 5.05 -5.15 3.23
C THR A 133 5.12 -6.66 2.96
N CYS A 134 5.64 -7.44 3.92
CA CYS A 134 5.67 -8.91 3.83
C CYS A 134 4.29 -9.53 3.68
N LYS A 135 3.25 -8.98 4.33
CA LYS A 135 1.87 -9.47 4.16
C LYS A 135 1.39 -9.34 2.71
N ILE A 136 1.75 -8.27 2.03
CA ILE A 136 1.41 -8.08 0.61
C ILE A 136 2.23 -9.04 -0.25
N LEU A 137 3.53 -9.17 0.02
CA LEU A 137 4.39 -10.12 -0.69
C LEU A 137 3.93 -11.58 -0.52
N ALA A 138 3.39 -11.94 0.64
CA ALA A 138 2.84 -13.28 0.88
C ALA A 138 1.68 -13.60 -0.06
N VAL A 139 0.83 -12.62 -0.38
CA VAL A 139 -0.26 -12.79 -1.37
C VAL A 139 0.33 -13.05 -2.76
N PHE A 140 1.33 -12.27 -3.18
CA PHE A 140 1.99 -12.49 -4.47
C PHE A 140 2.73 -13.82 -4.55
N ALA A 141 3.43 -14.21 -3.47
CA ALA A 141 4.10 -15.51 -3.36
C ALA A 141 3.08 -16.66 -3.44
N PHE A 142 1.94 -16.54 -2.77
CA PHE A 142 0.87 -17.54 -2.84
C PHE A 142 0.30 -17.66 -4.26
N MET A 143 0.05 -16.54 -4.95
CA MET A 143 -0.38 -16.57 -6.35
C MET A 143 0.66 -17.21 -7.27
N TYR A 144 1.94 -16.91 -7.06
CA TYR A 144 3.03 -17.54 -7.81
C TYR A 144 3.08 -19.06 -7.58
N LEU A 145 2.90 -19.50 -6.34
CA LEU A 145 2.84 -20.93 -6.01
C LEU A 145 1.65 -21.62 -6.69
N ILE A 146 0.46 -20.99 -6.69
CA ILE A 146 -0.72 -21.54 -7.41
C ILE A 146 -0.42 -21.72 -8.89
N LYS A 147 0.23 -20.74 -9.54
CA LYS A 147 0.58 -20.83 -10.97
C LYS A 147 1.53 -22.00 -11.29
N ARG A 148 2.29 -22.47 -10.30
CA ARG A 148 3.29 -23.54 -10.44
C ARG A 148 2.74 -24.94 -10.15
N ILE A 149 1.50 -25.06 -9.69
CA ILE A 149 0.77 -26.32 -9.49
C ILE A 149 0.07 -26.69 -10.79
#